data_AF-A0A4Y8KWE9-F1
#
_entry.id   AF-A0A4Y8KWE9-F1
#
_cell.length_a   1.000
_cell.length_b   1.000
_cell.length_c   1.000
_cell.angle_alpha   90.00
_cell.angle_beta   90.00
_cell.angle_gamma   90.00
#
_symmetry.space_group_name_H-M   'P 1'
#
loop_
_entity.id
_entity.type
_entity.pdbx_description
1 polymer ?
#
loop_
_entity_poly.entity_id
_entity_poly.type
_entity_poly.pdbx_seq_one_letter_code
_entity_poly.pdbx_strand_id
1 'polypeptide(L)'
;MEFKPPNVPDPSVIKPIEQRLAEENYASAFYTKIVDMIKEFEKGLDRDHEVGARLVNYGQSVQFHIQDLGYYNPSLIRFMGTLDNGSRIELIQHVNQISFILMALPKLKEDEPPKRIGYKLAEE
;
A
#
# COMPACT_ATOMS: atom_id res chain seq x y z
N MET A 1 0.14 26.10 -43.00
CA MET A 1 0.05 25.30 -41.77
C MET A 1 -1.27 25.63 -41.11
N GLU A 2 -2.18 24.66 -41.02
CA GLU A 2 -3.43 24.82 -40.26
C GLU A 2 -3.14 24.72 -38.77
N PHE A 3 -3.55 25.74 -38.01
CA PHE A 3 -3.47 25.72 -36.55
C PHE A 3 -4.63 24.86 -36.02
N LYS A 4 -4.34 23.63 -35.57
CA LYS A 4 -5.31 22.86 -34.78
C LYS A 4 -5.27 23.37 -33.34
N PRO A 5 -6.39 23.83 -32.77
CA PRO A 5 -6.41 24.23 -31.37
C PRO A 5 -6.07 23.02 -30.48
N PRO A 6 -5.37 23.24 -29.36
CA PRO A 6 -5.10 22.17 -28.40
C PRO A 6 -6.42 21.57 -27.92
N ASN A 7 -6.45 20.25 -27.74
CA ASN A 7 -7.61 19.55 -27.18
C ASN A 7 -7.76 19.94 -25.70
N VAL A 8 -8.60 20.94 -25.43
CA VAL A 8 -8.90 21.36 -24.05
C VAL A 8 -10.06 20.52 -23.55
N PRO A 9 -9.92 19.83 -22.40
CA PRO A 9 -11.02 19.07 -21.83
C PRO A 9 -12.19 20.00 -21.47
N ASP A 10 -13.42 19.51 -21.62
CA ASP A 10 -14.63 20.24 -21.28
C ASP A 10 -14.58 20.67 -19.80
N PRO A 11 -14.82 21.95 -19.45
CA PRO A 11 -14.82 22.42 -18.07
C PRO A 11 -15.72 21.60 -17.12
N SER A 12 -16.77 20.96 -17.64
CA SER A 12 -17.68 20.10 -16.87
C SER A 12 -17.06 18.77 -16.41
N VAL A 13 -15.97 18.29 -17.04
CA VAL A 13 -15.19 17.13 -16.56
C VAL A 13 -14.11 17.50 -15.55
N ILE A 14 -13.85 18.79 -15.35
CA ILE A 14 -12.90 19.26 -14.34
C ILE A 14 -13.62 19.31 -12.99
N LYS A 15 -13.33 18.34 -12.13
CA LYS A 15 -13.87 18.33 -10.76
C LYS A 15 -13.47 19.60 -10.00
N PRO A 16 -14.36 20.17 -9.17
CA PRO A 16 -14.04 21.30 -8.30
C PRO A 16 -12.81 21.03 -7.44
N ILE A 17 -12.04 22.07 -7.14
CA ILE A 17 -10.79 21.96 -6.35
C ILE A 17 -11.06 21.30 -4.99
N GLU A 18 -12.16 21.67 -4.30
CA GLU A 18 -12.53 21.08 -3.01
C GLU A 18 -12.76 19.57 -3.10
N GLN A 19 -13.43 19.11 -4.16
CA GLN A 19 -13.67 17.69 -4.38
C GLN A 19 -12.35 16.95 -4.62
N ARG A 20 -11.44 17.51 -5.42
CA ARG A 20 -10.13 16.91 -5.67
C ARG A 20 -9.28 16.83 -4.39
N LEU A 21 -9.25 17.89 -3.59
CA LEU A 21 -8.56 17.89 -2.30
C LEU A 21 -9.14 16.87 -1.33
N ALA A 22 -10.47 16.68 -1.33
CA ALA A 22 -11.10 15.63 -0.55
C ALA A 22 -10.68 14.23 -1.03
N GLU A 23 -10.67 14.00 -2.35
CA GLU A 23 -10.24 12.73 -2.96
C GLU A 23 -8.75 12.41 -2.72
N GLU A 24 -7.88 13.42 -2.63
CA GLU A 24 -6.46 13.24 -2.25
C GLU A 24 -6.28 12.74 -0.81
N ASN A 25 -7.30 12.94 0.04
CA ASN A 25 -7.35 12.45 1.40
C ASN A 25 -8.13 11.13 1.53
N TYR A 26 -8.58 10.54 0.42
CA TYR A 26 -9.24 9.24 0.46
C TYR A 26 -8.24 8.11 0.68
N ALA A 27 -8.72 7.03 1.30
CA ALA A 27 -7.98 5.81 1.51
C ALA A 27 -7.34 5.28 0.22
N SER A 28 -8.00 5.42 -0.94
CA SER A 28 -7.43 5.08 -2.25
C SER A 28 -6.13 5.86 -2.54
N ALA A 29 -6.08 7.15 -2.25
CA ALA A 29 -4.90 7.96 -2.48
C ALA A 29 -3.75 7.61 -1.51
N PHE A 30 -4.07 7.29 -0.26
CA PHE A 30 -3.09 6.78 0.71
C PHE A 30 -2.59 5.38 0.33
N TYR A 31 -3.48 4.50 -0.13
CA TYR A 31 -3.14 3.16 -0.61
C TYR A 31 -2.09 3.22 -1.72
N THR A 32 -2.30 4.03 -2.77
CA THR A 32 -1.34 4.17 -3.86
C THR A 32 0.05 4.59 -3.34
N LYS A 33 0.10 5.59 -2.45
CA LYS A 33 1.36 6.04 -1.84
C LYS A 33 2.04 4.94 -1.03
N ILE A 34 1.26 4.16 -0.26
CA ILE A 34 1.79 3.04 0.53
C ILE A 34 2.34 1.94 -0.38
N VAL A 35 1.62 1.57 -1.44
CA VAL A 35 2.09 0.60 -2.44
C VAL A 35 3.41 1.04 -3.06
N ASP A 36 3.54 2.32 -3.42
CA ASP A 36 4.79 2.84 -3.99
C ASP A 36 5.94 2.84 -2.99
N MET A 37 5.68 3.17 -1.72
CA MET A 37 6.68 3.05 -0.65
C MET A 37 7.11 1.58 -0.43
N ILE A 38 6.17 0.62 -0.49
CA ILE A 38 6.47 -0.81 -0.40
C ILE A 38 7.33 -1.26 -1.58
N LYS A 39 6.98 -0.87 -2.81
CA LYS A 39 7.79 -1.17 -4.01
C LYS A 39 9.21 -0.65 -3.86
N GLU A 40 9.36 0.58 -3.38
CA GLU A 40 10.67 1.19 -3.21
C GLU A 40 11.49 0.46 -2.14
N PHE A 41 10.86 0.08 -1.03
CA PHE A 41 11.49 -0.74 0.00
C PHE A 41 11.90 -2.12 -0.54
N GLU A 42 11.05 -2.77 -1.34
CA GLU A 42 11.31 -4.08 -1.94
C GLU A 42 12.50 -4.10 -2.90
N LYS A 43 12.78 -2.99 -3.60
CA LYS A 43 13.95 -2.88 -4.48
C LYS A 43 15.27 -3.04 -3.72
N GLY A 44 15.28 -2.71 -2.44
CA GLY A 44 16.46 -2.86 -1.57
C GLY A 44 16.62 -4.25 -0.95
N LEU A 45 15.65 -5.16 -1.12
CA LEU A 45 15.69 -6.48 -0.48
C LEU A 45 16.44 -7.52 -1.32
N ASP A 46 17.27 -8.30 -0.64
CA ASP A 46 17.92 -9.49 -1.21
C ASP A 46 16.93 -10.67 -1.40
N ARG A 47 17.44 -11.81 -1.87
CA ARG A 47 16.61 -12.98 -2.20
C ARG A 47 16.17 -13.78 -0.97
N ASP A 48 16.63 -13.43 0.22
CA ASP A 48 16.39 -14.16 1.46
C ASP A 48 15.38 -13.47 2.37
N HIS A 49 15.02 -12.23 2.04
CA HIS A 49 14.06 -11.43 2.79
C HIS A 49 12.78 -11.11 2.00
N GLU A 50 11.69 -10.95 2.73
CA GLU A 50 10.36 -10.50 2.30
C GLU A 50 9.96 -9.24 3.07
N VAL A 51 8.91 -8.56 2.61
CA VAL A 51 8.35 -7.39 3.31
C VAL A 51 7.51 -7.84 4.50
N GLY A 52 7.95 -7.44 5.69
CA GLY A 52 7.16 -7.47 6.90
C GLY A 52 6.58 -6.10 7.25
N ALA A 53 5.46 -6.13 7.96
CA ALA A 53 4.97 -5.00 8.74
C ALA A 53 5.17 -5.30 10.22
N ARG A 54 5.58 -4.27 10.97
CA ARG A 54 5.46 -4.26 12.43
C ARG A 54 4.53 -3.14 12.86
N LEU A 55 3.55 -3.52 13.67
CA LEU A 55 2.72 -2.58 14.43
C LEU A 55 3.37 -2.29 15.76
N VAL A 56 3.38 -1.02 16.13
CA VAL A 56 3.87 -0.57 17.43
C VAL A 56 2.69 0.03 18.16
N ASN A 57 2.11 -0.70 19.11
CA ASN A 57 1.01 -0.19 19.92
C ASN A 57 1.23 -0.53 21.40
N TYR A 58 1.34 0.50 22.24
CA TYR A 58 1.38 0.45 23.72
C TYR A 58 2.06 -0.81 24.34
N GLY A 59 3.30 -1.11 23.93
CA GLY A 59 4.09 -2.20 24.52
C GLY A 59 3.86 -3.60 23.93
N GLN A 60 2.95 -3.74 22.97
CA GLN A 60 2.79 -4.95 22.16
C GLN A 60 3.21 -4.65 20.72
N SER A 61 4.05 -5.52 20.17
CA SER A 61 4.40 -5.47 18.75
C SER A 61 3.90 -6.71 18.05
N VAL A 62 3.04 -6.52 17.04
CA VAL A 62 2.67 -7.60 16.13
C VAL A 62 3.47 -7.42 14.85
N GLN A 63 4.20 -8.46 14.47
CA GLN A 63 4.97 -8.54 13.25
C GLN A 63 4.35 -9.61 12.35
N PHE A 64 4.20 -9.31 11.06
CA PHE A 64 3.66 -10.25 10.08
C PHE A 64 4.19 -9.98 8.68
N HIS A 65 4.20 -11.01 7.85
CA HIS A 65 4.53 -10.91 6.42
C HIS A 65 3.35 -10.30 5.69
N ILE A 66 3.55 -9.16 5.06
CA ILE A 66 2.50 -8.53 4.27
C ILE A 66 2.33 -9.35 2.98
N GLN A 67 1.11 -9.71 2.65
CA GLN A 67 0.77 -10.43 1.44
C GLN A 67 -0.08 -9.59 0.49
N ASP A 68 -0.91 -8.70 1.04
CA ASP A 68 -1.84 -7.89 0.28
C ASP A 68 -2.25 -6.62 1.06
N LEU A 69 -2.71 -5.61 0.33
CA LEU A 69 -3.27 -4.38 0.88
C LEU A 69 -4.62 -4.10 0.24
N GLY A 70 -5.54 -3.51 1.00
CA GLY A 70 -6.81 -3.02 0.48
C GLY A 70 -7.17 -1.68 1.07
N TYR A 71 -8.18 -1.03 0.50
CA TYR A 71 -8.72 0.23 1.02
C TYR A 71 -10.24 0.26 0.94
N TYR A 72 -10.84 1.12 1.77
CA TYR A 72 -12.26 1.45 1.70
C TYR A 72 -12.42 2.94 1.92
N ASN A 73 -12.85 3.64 0.86
CA ASN A 73 -13.04 5.08 0.90
C ASN A 73 -14.17 5.47 1.87
N PRO A 74 -14.03 6.58 2.61
CA PRO A 74 -12.95 7.56 2.47
C PRO A 74 -11.69 7.26 3.30
N SER A 75 -11.68 6.32 4.26
CA SER A 75 -10.67 6.41 5.32
C SER A 75 -10.09 5.13 5.89
N LEU A 76 -10.43 3.94 5.39
CA LEU A 76 -9.89 2.69 5.93
C LEU A 76 -8.84 2.06 5.00
N ILE A 77 -7.74 1.60 5.57
CA ILE A 77 -6.74 0.74 4.93
C ILE A 77 -6.73 -0.62 5.63
N ARG A 78 -6.57 -1.68 4.83
CA ARG A 78 -6.45 -3.06 5.28
C ARG A 78 -5.07 -3.58 4.89
N PHE A 79 -4.36 -4.17 5.84
CA PHE A 79 -3.12 -4.92 5.61
C PHE A 79 -3.40 -6.38 5.89
N MET A 80 -3.19 -7.24 4.90
CA MET A 80 -3.46 -8.66 4.99
C MET A 80 -2.16 -9.44 4.85
N GLY A 81 -2.03 -10.49 5.65
CA GLY A 81 -0.79 -11.22 5.71
C GLY A 81 -0.84 -12.51 6.51
N THR A 82 0.35 -12.98 6.87
CA THR A 82 0.53 -14.18 7.69
C THR A 82 1.55 -13.96 8.79
N LEU A 83 1.29 -14.55 9.94
CA LEU A 83 2.26 -14.69 11.03
C LEU A 83 3.28 -15.79 10.71
N ASP A 84 4.37 -15.85 11.48
CA ASP A 84 5.45 -16.84 11.31
C ASP A 84 4.94 -18.30 11.40
N ASN A 85 3.88 -18.52 12.18
CA ASN A 85 3.23 -19.84 12.29
C ASN A 85 2.27 -20.16 11.12
N GLY A 86 2.22 -19.30 10.09
CA GLY A 86 1.34 -19.44 8.92
C GLY A 86 -0.10 -19.01 9.14
N SER A 87 -0.49 -18.58 10.34
CA SER A 87 -1.85 -18.11 10.62
C SER A 87 -2.12 -16.80 9.87
N ARG A 88 -3.32 -16.68 9.29
CA ARG A 88 -3.75 -15.45 8.63
C ARG A 88 -3.94 -14.33 9.66
N ILE A 89 -3.53 -13.13 9.28
CA ILE A 89 -3.76 -11.93 10.06
C ILE A 89 -4.20 -10.81 9.14
N GLU A 90 -5.09 -9.97 9.67
CA GLU A 90 -5.54 -8.76 9.01
C GLU A 90 -5.53 -7.61 10.02
N LEU A 91 -4.99 -6.48 9.58
CA LEU A 91 -5.04 -5.23 10.30
C LEU A 91 -5.88 -4.23 9.52
N ILE A 92 -6.86 -3.63 10.19
CA ILE A 92 -7.66 -2.53 9.66
C ILE A 92 -7.27 -1.25 10.42
N GLN A 93 -6.95 -0.18 9.68
CA GLN A 93 -6.57 1.12 10.26
C GLN A 93 -7.30 2.26 9.56
N HIS A 94 -7.64 3.29 10.33
CA HIS A 94 -8.01 4.58 9.77
C HIS A 94 -6.76 5.29 9.21
N VAL A 95 -6.86 5.98 8.07
CA VAL A 95 -5.72 6.66 7.41
C VAL A 95 -4.93 7.59 8.34
N ASN A 96 -5.63 8.32 9.22
CA ASN A 96 -5.02 9.22 10.22
C ASN A 96 -4.30 8.50 11.38
N GLN A 97 -4.45 7.18 11.51
CA GLN A 97 -3.86 6.37 12.58
C GLN A 97 -2.79 5.41 12.05
N ILE A 98 -2.45 5.50 10.75
CA ILE A 98 -1.46 4.63 10.14
C ILE A 98 -0.10 4.89 10.81
N SER A 99 0.36 3.88 11.55
CA SER A 99 1.68 3.83 12.17
C SER A 99 2.19 2.39 12.03
N PHE A 100 2.94 2.13 10.97
CA PHE A 100 3.57 0.83 10.76
C PHE A 100 5.01 1.00 10.27
N ILE A 101 5.81 -0.01 10.54
CA ILE A 101 7.21 -0.09 10.14
C ILE A 101 7.32 -1.16 9.06
N LEU A 102 7.96 -0.82 7.93
CA LEU A 102 8.41 -1.80 6.95
C LEU A 102 9.71 -2.45 7.44
N MET A 103 9.74 -3.78 7.42
CA MET A 103 10.88 -4.58 7.88
C MET A 103 11.25 -5.63 6.84
N ALA A 104 12.53 -5.95 6.75
CA ALA A 104 13.01 -7.11 6.01
C ALA A 104 12.89 -8.35 6.92
N LEU A 105 12.00 -9.29 6.58
CA LEU A 105 11.81 -10.54 7.33
C LEU A 105 12.38 -11.72 6.53
N PRO A 106 13.01 -12.72 7.15
CA PRO A 106 13.42 -13.93 6.44
C PRO A 106 12.24 -14.57 5.72
N LYS A 107 12.41 -15.09 4.50
CA LYS A 107 11.32 -15.77 3.77
C LYS A 107 10.63 -16.82 4.64
N LEU A 108 9.30 -16.87 4.57
CA LEU A 108 8.51 -17.90 5.25
C LEU A 108 8.80 -19.33 4.75
N LYS A 109 9.23 -19.45 3.49
CA LYS A 109 9.56 -20.72 2.85
C LYS A 109 10.90 -20.59 2.15
N GLU A 110 11.86 -21.40 2.57
CA GLU A 110 13.23 -21.34 2.09
C GLU A 110 13.36 -21.74 0.62
N ASP A 111 12.53 -22.71 0.20
CA ASP A 111 12.52 -23.28 -1.17
C ASP A 111 11.73 -22.45 -2.19
N GLU A 112 11.00 -21.41 -1.77
CA GLU A 112 10.22 -20.55 -2.66
C GLU A 112 10.94 -19.20 -2.90
N PRO A 113 10.78 -18.58 -4.09
CA PRO A 113 11.24 -17.22 -4.29
C PRO A 113 10.53 -16.26 -3.31
N PRO A 114 11.20 -15.19 -2.85
CA PRO A 114 10.59 -14.27 -1.89
C PRO A 114 9.35 -13.63 -2.50
N LYS A 115 8.27 -13.55 -1.70
CA LYS A 115 7.06 -12.86 -2.09
C LYS A 115 7.34 -11.36 -2.19
N ARG A 116 7.17 -10.83 -3.40
CA ARG A 116 7.15 -9.40 -3.70
C ARG A 116 5.71 -8.97 -3.94
N ILE A 117 5.21 -8.08 -3.11
CA ILE A 117 3.80 -7.63 -3.10
C ILE A 117 3.63 -6.29 -3.80
N GLY A 118 4.66 -5.45 -3.83
CA GLY A 118 4.55 -4.11 -4.42
C GLY A 118 4.14 -4.17 -5.90
N TYR A 119 4.61 -5.18 -6.62
CA TYR A 119 4.27 -5.39 -8.04
C TYR A 119 2.87 -5.96 -8.24
N LYS A 120 2.39 -6.85 -7.35
CA LYS A 120 1.04 -7.43 -7.45
C LYS A 120 -0.06 -6.41 -7.19
N LEU A 121 0.20 -5.45 -6.31
CA LEU A 121 -0.74 -4.40 -5.92
C LEU A 121 -0.89 -3.28 -6.96
N ALA A 122 -0.03 -3.24 -7.98
CA ALA A 122 -0.05 -2.20 -9.01
C ALA A 122 -0.93 -2.53 -10.21
N GLU A 123 -1.43 -3.77 -10.29
CA GLU A 123 -2.26 -4.27 -11.39
C GLU A 123 -3.77 -4.21 -11.08
N GLU A 124 -4.16 -3.70 -9.91
CA GLU A 124 -5.55 -3.39 -9.51
C GLU A 124 -5.81 -1.87 -9.46
#